data_AF-A0A7S0G4L5-F1
#
_entry.id   AF-A0A7S0G4L5-F1
#
_cell.length_a   1.000
_cell.length_b   1.000
_cell.length_c   1.000
_cell.angle_alpha   90.00
_cell.angle_beta   90.00
_cell.angle_gamma   90.00
#
_symmetry.space_group_name_H-M   'P 1'
#
loop_
_entity.id
_entity.type
_entity.pdbx_description
1 polymer ?
#
loop_
_entity_poly.entity_id
_entity_poly.type
_entity_poly.pdbx_seq_one_letter_code
_entity_poly.pdbx_strand_id
1 'polypeptide(L)'
;DCEGLGKILFERLKSNSQLQVPCFFLDTQYRSHPKLSLISNELFYSSRLLDGVDANDRKPLLPNLPHFVVANVEEGQEKYSESGGYTNPSEARAIATSVKEMVASGIDESSIGVICIYKAQVQLVLDYLGGEDHQRGLQVSTVDAFQGAERDVIFLSTVRTTSFGKLLVSWKRINVALSRAKTHLFVLGKESLLRKNPTWRKVTSISTQMSLNQWLSTINSYNST
;
A
#
# COMPACT_ATOMS: atom_id res chain seq x y z
N ASP A 1 14.25 -11.78 -33.44
CA ASP A 1 14.77 -11.51 -32.09
C ASP A 1 14.07 -10.33 -31.44
N CYS A 2 13.32 -10.60 -30.37
CA CYS A 2 12.57 -9.60 -29.59
C CYS A 2 13.33 -9.20 -28.31
N GLU A 3 14.66 -9.32 -28.31
CA GLU A 3 15.50 -8.94 -27.18
C GLU A 3 15.61 -7.42 -27.08
N GLY A 4 14.73 -6.81 -26.28
CA GLY A 4 14.86 -5.40 -25.91
C GLY A 4 13.56 -4.62 -25.80
N LEU A 5 12.43 -5.15 -26.29
CA LEU A 5 11.11 -4.50 -26.22
C LEU A 5 10.66 -4.18 -24.78
N GLY A 6 11.16 -4.92 -23.78
CA GLY A 6 10.88 -4.66 -22.37
C GLY A 6 11.70 -3.54 -21.72
N LYS A 7 12.75 -3.02 -22.39
CA LYS A 7 13.55 -1.90 -21.87
C LYS A 7 12.99 -0.59 -22.39
N ILE A 8 12.51 0.24 -21.48
CA ILE A 8 12.03 1.59 -21.78
C ILE A 8 13.17 2.46 -22.33
N LEU A 9 12.84 3.45 -23.17
CA LEU A 9 13.83 4.33 -23.81
C LEU A 9 14.83 4.93 -22.80
N PHE A 10 14.36 5.32 -21.62
CA PHE A 10 15.20 5.83 -20.54
C PHE A 10 16.29 4.83 -20.11
N GLU A 11 15.93 3.56 -19.90
CA GLU A 11 16.90 2.51 -19.53
C GLU A 11 17.91 2.29 -20.66
N ARG A 12 17.47 2.35 -21.92
CA ARG A 12 18.34 2.23 -23.10
C ARG A 12 19.36 3.36 -23.17
N LEU A 13 18.91 4.61 -23.04
CA LEU A 13 19.76 5.80 -23.05
C LEU A 13 20.78 5.78 -21.91
N LYS A 14 20.34 5.43 -20.69
CA LYS A 14 21.22 5.31 -19.53
C LYS A 14 22.29 4.23 -19.69
N SER A 15 21.94 3.11 -20.34
CA SER A 15 22.88 2.00 -20.55
C SER A 15 23.82 2.19 -21.75
N ASN A 16 23.56 3.18 -22.61
CA ASN A 16 24.36 3.41 -23.80
C ASN A 16 25.59 4.26 -23.46
N SER A 17 26.74 3.60 -23.36
CA SER A 17 28.04 4.22 -23.05
C SER A 17 28.52 5.24 -24.10
N GLN A 18 28.00 5.18 -25.33
CA GLN A 18 28.38 6.10 -26.40
C GLN A 18 27.65 7.45 -26.31
N LEU A 19 26.43 7.48 -25.75
CA LEU A 19 25.61 8.69 -25.70
C LEU A 19 25.88 9.58 -24.47
N GLN A 20 26.55 9.07 -23.43
CA GLN A 20 26.91 9.78 -22.20
C GLN A 20 25.80 10.70 -21.65
N VAL A 21 24.55 10.21 -21.63
CA VAL A 21 23.40 11.03 -21.20
C VAL A 21 23.46 11.22 -19.67
N PRO A 22 23.57 12.46 -19.16
CA PRO A 22 23.59 12.70 -17.72
C PRO A 22 22.22 12.37 -17.12
N CYS A 23 22.22 11.57 -16.05
CA CYS A 23 21.03 11.25 -15.29
C CYS A 23 21.09 11.96 -13.94
N PHE A 24 20.25 12.98 -13.75
CA PHE A 24 20.12 13.67 -12.48
C PHE A 24 19.12 12.93 -11.58
N PHE A 25 19.53 12.63 -10.36
CA PHE A 25 18.65 12.06 -9.35
C PHE A 25 18.03 13.20 -8.55
N LEU A 26 16.71 13.31 -8.59
CA LEU A 26 15.96 14.18 -7.68
C LEU A 26 15.90 13.46 -6.33
N ASP A 27 16.68 13.95 -5.38
CA ASP A 27 16.91 13.29 -4.10
C ASP A 27 15.93 13.71 -3.02
N THR A 28 15.13 14.75 -3.19
CA THR A 28 14.24 15.26 -2.13
C THR A 28 12.77 14.94 -2.42
N GLN A 29 12.07 14.34 -1.45
CA GLN A 29 10.64 14.04 -1.51
C GLN A 29 9.83 14.99 -0.61
N TYR A 30 8.70 15.49 -1.10
CA TYR A 30 7.84 16.44 -0.36
C TYR A 30 6.43 15.88 -0.08
N ARG A 31 6.23 14.58 -0.32
CA ARG A 31 4.92 13.94 -0.38
C ARG A 31 4.54 13.32 0.97
N SER A 32 5.34 12.36 1.42
CA SER A 32 4.95 11.42 2.46
C SER A 32 5.58 11.77 3.80
N HIS A 33 4.92 11.39 4.90
CA HIS A 33 5.50 11.45 6.24
C HIS A 33 6.87 10.74 6.27
N PRO A 34 7.91 11.28 6.95
CA PRO A 34 9.26 10.69 6.98
C PRO A 34 9.32 9.19 7.32
N LYS A 35 8.47 8.72 8.23
CA LYS A 35 8.33 7.29 8.56
C LYS A 35 7.93 6.41 7.36
N LEU A 36 7.11 6.93 6.44
CA LEU A 36 6.66 6.22 5.25
C LEU A 36 7.73 6.26 4.15
N SER A 37 8.32 7.43 3.91
CA SER A 37 9.39 7.60 2.91
C SER A 37 10.62 6.76 3.25
N LEU A 38 10.95 6.61 4.55
CA LEU A 38 12.05 5.77 5.04
C LEU A 38 12.00 4.34 4.47
N ILE A 39 10.82 3.74 4.39
CA ILE A 39 10.63 2.37 3.88
C ILE A 39 11.06 2.30 2.42
N SER A 40 10.52 3.20 1.59
CA SER A 40 10.88 3.25 0.17
C SER A 40 12.35 3.63 -0.02
N ASN A 41 12.87 4.53 0.83
CA ASN A 41 14.24 5.01 0.76
C ASN A 41 15.27 3.89 1.00
N GLU A 42 15.10 3.14 2.09
CA GLU A 42 15.97 2.01 2.43
C GLU A 42 15.86 0.87 1.41
N LEU A 43 14.66 0.61 0.89
CA LEU A 43 14.42 -0.51 -0.02
C LEU A 43 14.83 -0.24 -1.47
N PHE A 44 14.63 0.98 -1.96
CA PHE A 44 14.68 1.27 -3.41
C PHE A 44 15.64 2.38 -3.79
N TYR A 45 16.05 3.23 -2.84
CA TYR A 45 16.88 4.41 -3.13
C TYR A 45 18.24 4.41 -2.43
N SER A 46 18.58 3.31 -1.73
CA SER A 46 19.86 3.14 -1.01
C SER A 46 20.10 4.24 0.02
N SER A 47 19.03 4.67 0.71
CA SER A 47 19.07 5.74 1.72
C SER A 47 19.54 7.10 1.19
N ARG A 48 19.40 7.35 -0.11
CA ARG A 48 19.78 8.62 -0.76
C ARG A 48 18.62 9.61 -0.90
N LEU A 49 17.38 9.18 -0.65
CA LEU A 49 16.22 10.08 -0.67
C LEU A 49 16.20 10.90 0.63
N LEU A 50 15.96 12.20 0.53
CA LEU A 50 15.84 13.18 1.61
C LEU A 50 14.37 13.56 1.76
N ASP A 51 13.96 13.89 2.97
CA ASP A 51 12.61 14.41 3.25
C ASP A 51 12.64 15.94 3.24
N GLY A 52 11.83 16.54 2.37
CA GLY A 52 11.57 17.98 2.33
C GLY A 52 10.33 18.38 3.12
N VAL A 53 9.76 17.45 3.90
CA VAL A 53 8.64 17.66 4.81
C VAL A 53 8.96 17.05 6.17
N ASP A 54 8.54 17.72 7.23
CA ASP A 54 8.72 17.24 8.59
C ASP A 54 7.54 16.36 9.04
N ALA A 55 7.73 15.63 10.14
CA ALA A 55 6.64 14.87 10.77
C ALA A 55 5.42 15.75 11.12
N ASN A 56 5.67 17.03 11.46
CA ASN A 56 4.63 18.01 11.77
C ASN A 56 3.81 18.45 10.55
N ASP A 57 4.31 18.27 9.32
CA ASP A 57 3.59 18.58 8.09
C ASP A 57 2.62 17.45 7.70
N ARG A 58 2.72 16.29 8.37
CA ARG A 58 1.92 15.09 8.12
C ARG A 58 1.38 14.53 9.44
N LYS A 59 0.71 15.36 10.23
CA LYS A 59 0.12 14.95 11.52
C LYS A 59 -0.90 13.82 11.32
N PRO A 60 -1.06 12.93 12.32
CA PRO A 60 -2.12 11.93 12.30
C PRO A 60 -3.49 12.54 12.05
N LEU A 61 -4.29 11.90 11.19
CA LEU A 61 -5.66 12.34 10.87
C LEU A 61 -6.63 12.07 12.03
N LEU A 62 -6.33 11.08 12.86
CA LEU A 62 -7.07 10.77 14.10
C LEU A 62 -6.08 10.74 15.28
N PRO A 63 -6.54 11.05 16.50
CA PRO A 63 -5.68 11.05 17.69
C PRO A 63 -4.95 9.70 17.87
N ASN A 64 -3.63 9.73 18.03
CA ASN A 64 -2.80 8.53 18.23
C ASN A 64 -2.85 7.48 17.11
N LEU A 65 -3.43 7.79 15.94
CA LEU A 65 -3.46 6.85 14.81
C LEU A 65 -2.03 6.68 14.27
N PRO A 66 -1.47 5.45 14.23
CA PRO A 66 -0.11 5.25 13.75
C PRO A 66 0.01 5.56 12.25
N HIS A 67 1.15 6.14 11.84
CA HIS A 67 1.43 6.39 10.41
C HIS A 67 1.62 5.11 9.59
N PHE A 68 2.09 4.03 10.19
CA PHE A 68 2.36 2.79 9.47
C PHE A 68 2.07 1.55 10.30
N VAL A 69 1.10 0.75 9.87
CA VAL A 69 0.71 -0.52 10.51
C VAL A 69 0.73 -1.67 9.51
N VAL A 70 1.21 -2.82 9.95
CA VAL A 70 0.90 -4.11 9.32
C VAL A 70 -0.03 -4.86 10.28
N ALA A 71 -1.27 -5.04 9.84
CA ALA A 71 -2.27 -5.81 10.56
C ALA A 71 -2.19 -7.27 10.12
N ASN A 72 -1.78 -8.14 11.04
CA ASN A 72 -1.65 -9.57 10.77
C ASN A 72 -3.03 -10.24 10.74
N VAL A 73 -3.42 -10.70 9.55
CA VAL A 73 -4.63 -11.47 9.28
C VAL A 73 -4.26 -12.96 9.26
N GLU A 74 -3.86 -13.49 10.41
CA GLU A 74 -3.27 -14.83 10.52
C GLU A 74 -4.22 -15.95 10.05
N GLU A 75 -5.50 -15.82 10.40
CA GLU A 75 -6.59 -16.75 10.05
C GLU A 75 -7.20 -16.47 8.66
N GLY A 76 -6.68 -15.47 7.94
CA GLY A 76 -7.10 -15.19 6.57
C GLY A 76 -6.88 -16.40 5.66
N GLN A 77 -7.80 -16.61 4.73
CA GLN A 77 -7.70 -17.67 3.73
C GLN A 77 -7.83 -17.09 2.33
N GLU A 78 -6.83 -17.36 1.49
CA GLU A 78 -6.92 -17.03 0.07
C GLU A 78 -7.92 -17.96 -0.64
N LYS A 79 -8.79 -17.39 -1.46
CA LYS A 79 -9.72 -18.12 -2.32
C LYS A 79 -9.49 -17.72 -3.77
N TYR A 80 -9.45 -18.70 -4.66
CA TYR A 80 -9.42 -18.43 -6.09
C TYR A 80 -10.82 -18.04 -6.57
N SER A 81 -10.93 -16.92 -7.27
CA SER A 81 -12.20 -16.43 -7.82
C SER A 81 -12.47 -17.05 -9.20
N GLU A 82 -13.74 -17.31 -9.50
CA GLU A 82 -14.19 -17.77 -10.83
C GLU A 82 -13.81 -16.78 -11.95
N SER A 83 -13.79 -15.47 -11.63
CA SER A 83 -13.36 -14.40 -12.54
C SER A 83 -11.84 -14.34 -12.75
N GLY A 84 -11.08 -15.22 -12.09
CA GLY A 84 -9.63 -15.28 -12.12
C GLY A 84 -8.95 -14.44 -11.03
N GLY A 85 -7.84 -14.97 -10.51
CA GLY A 85 -7.08 -14.35 -9.43
C GLY A 85 -7.56 -14.76 -8.03
N TYR A 86 -7.01 -14.11 -7.00
CA TYR A 86 -7.23 -14.48 -5.61
C TYR A 86 -7.98 -13.40 -4.84
N THR A 87 -8.70 -13.83 -3.81
CA THR A 87 -9.38 -12.99 -2.84
C THR A 87 -9.08 -13.45 -1.43
N ASN A 88 -9.19 -12.56 -0.46
CA ASN A 88 -9.12 -12.87 0.96
C ASN A 88 -10.26 -12.14 1.67
N PRO A 89 -11.38 -12.83 1.98
CA PRO A 89 -12.55 -12.23 2.61
C PRO A 89 -12.27 -11.57 3.96
N SER A 90 -11.33 -12.11 4.75
CA SER A 90 -10.98 -11.55 6.06
C SER A 90 -10.27 -10.20 5.91
N GLU A 91 -9.31 -10.10 4.98
CA GLU A 91 -8.68 -8.81 4.65
C GLU A 91 -9.70 -7.82 4.08
N ALA A 92 -10.54 -8.25 3.13
CA ALA A 92 -11.49 -7.37 2.47
C ALA A 92 -12.52 -6.79 3.44
N ARG A 93 -13.07 -7.63 4.34
CA ARG A 93 -13.99 -7.20 5.39
C ARG A 93 -13.32 -6.22 6.35
N ALA A 94 -12.11 -6.54 6.81
CA ALA A 94 -11.37 -5.68 7.71
C ALA A 94 -11.10 -4.30 7.12
N ILE A 95 -10.72 -4.23 5.83
CA ILE A 95 -10.56 -2.96 5.11
C ILE A 95 -11.89 -2.22 5.05
N ALA A 96 -12.97 -2.88 4.62
CA ALA A 96 -14.26 -2.23 4.47
C ALA A 96 -14.79 -1.66 5.80
N THR A 97 -14.66 -2.43 6.89
CA THR A 97 -14.97 -1.94 8.25
C THR A 97 -14.08 -0.75 8.59
N SER A 98 -12.77 -0.85 8.40
CA SER A 98 -11.84 0.23 8.76
C SER A 98 -12.15 1.53 8.00
N VAL A 99 -12.47 1.45 6.71
CA VAL A 99 -12.86 2.60 5.89
C VAL A 99 -14.14 3.23 6.42
N LYS A 100 -15.18 2.42 6.67
CA LYS A 100 -16.47 2.91 7.20
C LYS A 100 -16.30 3.62 8.54
N GLU A 101 -15.53 3.04 9.44
CA GLU A 101 -15.28 3.61 10.76
C GLU A 101 -14.45 4.91 10.67
N MET A 102 -13.42 4.96 9.82
CA MET A 102 -12.64 6.18 9.61
C MET A 102 -13.47 7.32 9.03
N VAL A 103 -14.35 7.02 8.08
CA VAL A 103 -15.28 8.01 7.51
C VAL A 103 -16.28 8.48 8.57
N ALA A 104 -16.79 7.59 9.41
CA ALA A 104 -17.67 7.94 10.52
C ALA A 104 -16.95 8.83 11.57
N SER A 105 -15.64 8.65 11.76
CA SER A 105 -14.80 9.51 12.62
C SER A 105 -14.41 10.84 11.98
N GLY A 106 -14.92 11.17 10.79
CA GLY A 106 -14.73 12.47 10.14
C GLY A 106 -13.60 12.55 9.12
N ILE A 107 -12.95 11.44 8.77
CA ILE A 107 -12.00 11.42 7.63
C ILE A 107 -12.80 11.50 6.32
N ASP A 108 -12.41 12.42 5.45
CA ASP A 108 -13.00 12.52 4.10
C ASP A 108 -12.74 11.24 3.30
N GLU A 109 -13.80 10.64 2.76
CA GLU A 109 -13.75 9.43 1.95
C GLU A 109 -12.82 9.57 0.74
N SER A 110 -12.71 10.77 0.15
CA SER A 110 -11.80 11.08 -0.95
C SER A 110 -10.32 11.08 -0.55
N SER A 111 -10.01 11.17 0.74
CA SER A 111 -8.65 11.12 1.29
C SER A 111 -8.16 9.69 1.52
N ILE A 112 -9.01 8.69 1.26
CA ILE A 112 -8.74 7.27 1.45
C ILE A 112 -8.57 6.58 0.09
N GLY A 113 -7.61 5.67 0.02
CA GLY A 113 -7.45 4.74 -1.10
C GLY A 113 -7.23 3.31 -0.62
N VAL A 114 -7.70 2.36 -1.41
CA VAL A 114 -7.48 0.93 -1.19
C VAL A 114 -6.79 0.36 -2.42
N ILE A 115 -5.63 -0.25 -2.19
CA ILE A 115 -4.83 -0.91 -3.19
C ILE A 115 -4.91 -2.41 -2.95
N CYS A 116 -5.39 -3.14 -3.95
CA CYS A 116 -5.45 -4.58 -3.94
C CYS A 116 -4.48 -5.17 -4.96
N ILE A 117 -3.89 -6.32 -4.64
CA ILE A 117 -2.99 -6.99 -5.59
C ILE A 117 -3.76 -7.63 -6.74
N TYR A 118 -4.97 -8.12 -6.48
CA TYR A 118 -5.80 -8.82 -7.46
C TYR A 118 -7.06 -8.01 -7.76
N LYS A 119 -7.49 -8.00 -9.02
CA LYS A 119 -8.76 -7.37 -9.44
C LYS A 119 -9.96 -8.01 -8.74
N ALA A 120 -9.95 -9.34 -8.54
CA ALA A 120 -11.00 -10.02 -7.78
C ALA A 120 -11.11 -9.50 -6.34
N GLN A 121 -10.00 -9.13 -5.70
CA GLN A 121 -10.02 -8.54 -4.36
C GLN A 121 -10.56 -7.10 -4.36
N VAL A 122 -10.31 -6.33 -5.43
CA VAL A 122 -10.95 -5.00 -5.60
C VAL A 122 -12.47 -5.14 -5.54
N GLN A 123 -13.02 -6.06 -6.34
CA GLN A 123 -14.46 -6.29 -6.37
C GLN A 123 -15.00 -6.70 -4.99
N LEU A 124 -14.32 -7.66 -4.34
CA LEU A 124 -14.76 -8.13 -3.02
C LEU A 124 -14.75 -7.01 -1.96
N VAL A 125 -13.77 -6.10 -2.01
CA VAL A 125 -13.75 -4.94 -1.11
C VAL A 125 -14.91 -4.00 -1.40
N LEU A 126 -15.19 -3.69 -2.67
CA LEU A 126 -16.35 -2.87 -3.07
C LEU A 126 -17.67 -3.49 -2.60
N ASP A 127 -17.83 -4.80 -2.77
CA ASP A 127 -19.02 -5.53 -2.32
C ASP A 127 -19.23 -5.39 -0.80
N TYR A 128 -18.16 -5.50 0.00
CA TYR A 128 -18.25 -5.29 1.46
C TYR A 128 -18.48 -3.83 1.87
N LEU A 129 -18.03 -2.89 1.04
CA LEU A 129 -18.26 -1.47 1.30
C LEU A 129 -19.71 -1.06 0.98
N GLY A 130 -20.40 -1.80 0.11
CA GLY A 130 -21.82 -1.58 -0.21
C GLY A 130 -22.13 -1.50 -1.71
N GLY A 131 -21.18 -1.88 -2.58
CA GLY A 131 -21.28 -1.78 -4.03
C GLY A 131 -20.40 -0.67 -4.62
N GLU A 132 -20.66 -0.28 -5.87
CA GLU A 132 -19.88 0.77 -6.55
C GLU A 132 -20.32 2.20 -6.20
N ASP A 133 -21.32 2.37 -5.32
CA ASP A 133 -21.91 3.66 -4.96
C ASP A 133 -21.04 4.55 -4.04
N HIS A 134 -19.73 4.29 -3.96
CA HIS A 134 -18.75 5.16 -3.29
C HIS A 134 -18.47 6.41 -4.14
N GLN A 135 -19.51 7.21 -4.37
CA GLN A 135 -19.49 8.39 -5.24
C GLN A 135 -18.75 9.60 -4.63
N ARG A 136 -18.20 9.48 -3.42
CA ARG A 136 -17.49 10.59 -2.73
C ARG A 136 -15.97 10.53 -2.85
N GLY A 137 -15.42 9.74 -3.78
CA GLY A 137 -14.02 9.82 -4.19
C GLY A 137 -13.06 8.80 -3.57
N LEU A 138 -13.57 7.82 -2.81
CA LEU A 138 -12.80 6.63 -2.41
C LEU A 138 -12.29 5.91 -3.66
N GLN A 139 -10.99 5.64 -3.73
CA GLN A 139 -10.41 4.89 -4.82
C GLN A 139 -10.05 3.48 -4.37
N VAL A 140 -10.76 2.47 -4.88
CA VAL A 140 -10.42 1.05 -4.70
C VAL A 140 -9.93 0.51 -6.05
N SER A 141 -8.64 0.16 -6.16
CA SER A 141 -8.11 -0.33 -7.44
C SER A 141 -6.89 -1.23 -7.25
N THR A 142 -6.40 -1.78 -8.36
CA THR A 142 -5.13 -2.51 -8.37
C THR A 142 -3.94 -1.56 -8.32
N VAL A 143 -2.75 -2.06 -7.97
CA VAL A 143 -1.50 -1.27 -7.96
C VAL A 143 -1.26 -0.55 -9.29
N ASP A 144 -1.44 -1.25 -10.41
CA ASP A 144 -1.21 -0.68 -11.74
C ASP A 144 -2.26 0.40 -12.09
N ALA A 145 -3.52 0.22 -11.65
CA ALA A 145 -4.59 1.19 -11.86
C ALA A 145 -4.55 2.39 -10.89
N PHE A 146 -3.75 2.30 -9.81
CA PHE A 146 -3.56 3.39 -8.85
C PHE A 146 -2.42 4.35 -9.28
N GLN A 147 -1.86 4.18 -10.48
CA GLN A 147 -0.69 4.95 -10.90
C GLN A 147 -1.04 6.44 -11.10
N GLY A 148 -0.33 7.32 -10.38
CA GLY A 148 -0.52 8.78 -10.45
C GLY A 148 -1.52 9.36 -9.45
N ALA A 149 -2.27 8.50 -8.74
CA ALA A 149 -3.11 8.92 -7.63
C ALA A 149 -2.37 8.76 -6.30
N GLU A 150 -2.66 9.65 -5.36
CA GLU A 150 -2.14 9.65 -3.98
C GLU A 150 -3.27 9.96 -3.02
N ARG A 151 -3.17 9.44 -1.80
CA ARG A 151 -4.18 9.61 -0.75
C ARG A 151 -3.50 9.80 0.59
N ASP A 152 -4.17 10.47 1.52
CA ASP A 152 -3.65 10.64 2.87
C ASP A 152 -3.64 9.31 3.62
N VAL A 153 -4.64 8.46 3.37
CA VAL A 153 -4.70 7.10 3.89
C VAL A 153 -4.68 6.10 2.74
N ILE A 154 -3.78 5.10 2.81
CA ILE A 154 -3.77 3.95 1.91
C ILE A 154 -3.90 2.67 2.69
N PHE A 155 -4.87 1.85 2.31
CA PHE A 155 -4.96 0.44 2.65
C PHE A 155 -4.31 -0.41 1.55
N LEU A 156 -3.48 -1.38 1.91
CA LEU A 156 -2.88 -2.33 0.99
C LEU A 156 -3.27 -3.76 1.39
N SER A 157 -4.08 -4.42 0.55
CA SER A 157 -4.44 -5.83 0.72
C SER A 157 -3.46 -6.73 -0.03
N THR A 158 -2.74 -7.58 0.71
CA THR A 158 -1.75 -8.50 0.13
C THR A 158 -2.37 -9.80 -0.36
N VAL A 159 -3.56 -10.17 0.14
CA VAL A 159 -4.43 -11.29 -0.26
C VAL A 159 -3.86 -12.68 0.02
N ARG A 160 -2.59 -12.90 -0.32
CA ARG A 160 -1.99 -14.22 -0.33
C ARG A 160 -1.65 -14.71 1.07
N THR A 161 -1.89 -15.99 1.29
CA THR A 161 -1.65 -16.67 2.57
C THR A 161 -0.76 -17.90 2.42
N THR A 162 -0.65 -18.46 1.21
CA THR A 162 0.17 -19.67 0.95
C THR A 162 1.48 -19.37 0.23
N SER A 163 1.47 -18.44 -0.74
CA SER A 163 2.63 -18.10 -1.57
C SER A 163 2.57 -16.66 -2.07
N PHE A 164 3.70 -16.00 -2.26
CA PHE A 164 3.77 -14.57 -2.60
C PHE A 164 3.09 -14.21 -3.94
N GLY A 165 3.00 -15.12 -4.90
CA GLY A 165 2.59 -14.76 -6.26
C GLY A 165 3.55 -13.76 -6.92
N LYS A 166 3.36 -13.46 -8.20
CA LYS A 166 4.32 -12.62 -8.97
C LYS A 166 4.36 -11.16 -8.49
N LEU A 167 3.25 -10.65 -7.98
CA LEU A 167 3.09 -9.24 -7.62
C LEU A 167 3.77 -8.86 -6.30
N LEU A 168 3.66 -9.70 -5.26
CA LEU A 168 4.35 -9.45 -3.99
C LEU A 168 5.88 -9.62 -4.07
N VAL A 169 6.41 -10.08 -5.20
CA VAL A 169 7.85 -10.19 -5.47
C VAL A 169 8.34 -9.04 -6.37
N SER A 170 7.42 -8.31 -7.02
CA SER A 170 7.77 -7.22 -7.93
C SER A 170 8.14 -5.96 -7.16
N TRP A 171 9.44 -5.70 -7.04
CA TRP A 171 9.96 -4.51 -6.35
C TRP A 171 9.37 -3.19 -6.89
N LYS A 172 9.19 -3.05 -8.22
CA LYS A 172 8.62 -1.86 -8.84
C LYS A 172 7.20 -1.59 -8.33
N ARG A 173 6.37 -2.63 -8.29
CA ARG A 173 4.96 -2.53 -7.86
C ARG A 173 4.83 -2.34 -6.35
N ILE A 174 5.69 -2.98 -5.56
CA ILE A 174 5.75 -2.75 -4.12
C ILE A 174 6.12 -1.29 -3.83
N ASN A 175 7.15 -0.75 -4.49
CA ASN A 175 7.52 0.65 -4.31
C ASN A 175 6.37 1.59 -4.67
N VAL A 176 5.66 1.32 -5.77
CA VAL A 176 4.48 2.10 -6.16
C VAL A 176 3.43 2.05 -5.05
N ALA A 177 3.05 0.86 -4.57
CA ALA A 177 2.02 0.69 -3.55
C ALA A 177 2.38 1.38 -2.21
N LEU A 178 3.62 1.21 -1.74
CA LEU A 178 4.08 1.81 -0.48
C LEU A 178 4.21 3.34 -0.56
N SER A 179 4.47 3.89 -1.74
CA SER A 179 4.66 5.34 -1.96
C SER A 179 3.37 6.11 -2.29
N ARG A 180 2.20 5.47 -2.27
CA ARG A 180 0.91 6.14 -2.54
C ARG A 180 0.36 6.90 -1.32
N ALA A 181 0.80 6.54 -0.12
CA ALA A 181 0.34 7.13 1.14
C ALA A 181 1.08 8.44 1.44
N LYS A 182 0.32 9.50 1.76
CA LYS A 182 0.92 10.75 2.28
C LYS A 182 1.11 10.70 3.79
N THR A 183 0.12 10.19 4.53
CA THR A 183 0.11 10.27 6.01
C THR A 183 0.03 8.91 6.68
N HIS A 184 -0.86 8.03 6.22
CA HIS A 184 -1.10 6.72 6.81
C HIS A 184 -1.04 5.59 5.77
N LEU A 185 -0.30 4.54 6.10
CA LEU A 185 -0.26 3.30 5.34
C LEU A 185 -0.67 2.13 6.24
N PHE A 186 -1.65 1.37 5.80
CA PHE A 186 -2.15 0.20 6.52
C PHE A 186 -2.08 -1.02 5.61
N VAL A 187 -1.20 -1.95 5.94
CA VAL A 187 -1.03 -3.20 5.19
C VAL A 187 -1.79 -4.31 5.90
N LEU A 188 -2.70 -4.97 5.19
CA LEU A 188 -3.38 -6.16 5.68
C LEU A 188 -2.83 -7.39 4.96
N GLY A 189 -2.43 -8.38 5.74
CA GLY A 189 -1.82 -9.58 5.19
C GLY A 189 -1.43 -10.60 6.23
N LYS A 190 -1.02 -11.77 5.75
CA LYS A 190 -0.49 -12.84 6.60
C LYS A 190 0.99 -12.60 6.88
N GLU A 191 1.30 -12.16 8.09
CA GLU A 191 2.66 -11.76 8.49
C GLU A 191 3.68 -12.91 8.34
N SER A 192 3.28 -14.14 8.69
CA SER A 192 4.11 -15.34 8.56
C SER A 192 4.48 -15.65 7.11
N LEU A 193 3.64 -15.26 6.13
CA LEU A 193 4.01 -15.28 4.73
C LEU A 193 4.96 -14.12 4.44
N LEU A 194 4.57 -12.87 4.72
CA LEU A 194 5.31 -11.66 4.37
C LEU A 194 6.79 -11.69 4.83
N ARG A 195 7.06 -12.18 6.05
CA ARG A 195 8.43 -12.27 6.60
C ARG A 195 9.38 -13.22 5.84
N LYS A 196 8.85 -14.12 5.02
CA LYS A 196 9.65 -15.03 4.17
C LYS A 196 10.30 -14.31 2.99
N ASN A 197 9.81 -13.14 2.58
CA ASN A 197 10.42 -12.34 1.52
C ASN A 197 11.29 -11.23 2.16
N PRO A 198 12.55 -11.04 1.70
CA PRO A 198 13.45 -10.05 2.30
C PRO A 198 12.92 -8.61 2.28
N THR A 199 12.29 -8.20 1.18
CA THR A 199 11.68 -6.87 1.03
C THR A 199 10.57 -6.69 2.06
N TRP A 200 9.62 -7.63 2.11
CA TRP A 200 8.51 -7.55 3.05
C TRP A 200 8.93 -7.71 4.51
N ARG A 201 9.97 -8.48 4.81
CA ARG A 201 10.56 -8.55 6.17
C ARG A 201 11.02 -7.18 6.63
N LYS A 202 11.69 -6.43 5.76
CA LYS A 202 12.14 -5.07 6.06
C LYS A 202 10.95 -4.12 6.23
N VAL A 203 9.94 -4.21 5.36
CA VAL A 203 8.65 -3.49 5.52
C VAL A 203 8.04 -3.75 6.89
N THR A 204 7.88 -5.02 7.29
CA THR A 204 7.32 -5.40 8.59
C THR A 204 8.15 -4.90 9.78
N SER A 205 9.48 -4.76 9.63
CA SER A 205 10.36 -4.32 10.71
C SER A 205 10.23 -2.82 11.06
N ILE A 206 9.75 -2.00 10.12
CA ILE A 206 9.62 -0.53 10.28
C ILE A 206 8.19 -0.15 10.72
N SER A 207 7.20 -0.97 10.38
CA SER A 207 5.80 -0.81 10.79
C SER A 207 5.54 -1.19 12.25
N THR A 208 4.53 -0.57 12.85
CA THR A 208 3.87 -1.11 14.04
C THR A 208 3.15 -2.41 13.65
N GLN A 209 3.46 -3.52 14.31
CA GLN A 209 2.74 -4.78 14.10
C GLN A 209 1.53 -4.86 15.04
N MET A 210 0.39 -5.29 14.51
CA MET A 210 -0.82 -5.52 15.30
C MET A 210 -1.50 -6.80 14.81
N SER A 211 -2.14 -7.53 15.72
CA SER A 211 -3.12 -8.53 15.29
C SER A 211 -4.34 -7.84 14.66
N LEU A 212 -5.09 -8.55 13.82
CA LEU A 212 -6.31 -8.01 13.23
C LEU A 212 -7.30 -7.48 14.29
N ASN A 213 -7.45 -8.18 15.42
CA ASN A 213 -8.37 -7.77 16.49
C ASN A 213 -7.92 -6.47 17.18
N GLN A 214 -6.60 -6.31 17.40
CA GLN A 214 -6.05 -5.06 17.94
C GLN A 214 -6.26 -3.90 16.97
N TRP A 215 -6.06 -4.13 15.67
CA TRP A 215 -6.32 -3.14 14.64
C TRP A 215 -7.78 -2.69 14.63
N LEU A 216 -8.73 -3.64 14.53
CA LEU A 216 -10.15 -3.32 14.52
C LEU A 216 -10.61 -2.63 15.81
N SER A 217 -10.11 -3.06 16.97
CA SER A 217 -10.38 -2.40 18.25
C SER A 217 -9.88 -0.95 18.26
N THR A 218 -8.68 -0.70 17.73
CA THR A 218 -8.12 0.65 17.61
C THR A 218 -9.03 1.53 16.76
N ILE A 219 -9.47 1.03 15.60
CA ILE A 219 -10.31 1.82 14.69
C ILE A 219 -11.71 2.06 15.27
N ASN A 220 -12.35 1.05 15.86
CA ASN A 220 -13.68 1.20 16.45
C ASN A 220 -13.69 2.14 17.67
N SER A 221 -12.54 2.31 18.34
CA SER A 221 -12.44 3.20 19.50
C SER A 221 -12.73 4.67 19.17
N TYR A 222 -12.52 5.08 17.92
CA TYR A 222 -12.74 6.48 17.49
C TYR A 222 -14.22 6.87 17.35
N ASN A 223 -15.10 5.89 17.13
CA ASN A 223 -16.55 6.12 17.05
C ASN A 223 -17.29 5.88 18.37
N SER A 224 -16.56 5.45 19.41
CA SER A 224 -17.10 5.19 20.75
C SER A 224 -16.99 6.41 21.70
N THR A 225 -16.56 7.56 21.18
CA THR A 225 -16.41 8.85 21.87
C THR A 225 -17.21 9.92 21.17
#